data_AF-A0ABD4QZ51-F1
#
_entry.id   AF-A0ABD4QZ51-F1
#
_cell.length_a   1.000
_cell.length_b   1.000
_cell.length_c   1.000
_cell.angle_alpha   90.00
_cell.angle_beta   90.00
_cell.angle_gamma   90.00
#
_symmetry.space_group_name_H-M   'P 1'
#
loop_
_entity.id
_entity.type
_entity.pdbx_description
1 polymer ?
#
loop_
_entity_poly.entity_id
_entity_poly.type
_entity_poly.pdbx_seq_one_letter_code
_entity_poly.pdbx_strand_id
1 'polypeptide(L)'
;MNNEKRLWNLSELEVFGYHRSTIRKKLKNAGIEPTAHKGSTPLYDVVQVVPYLCQAPIKQSDAPDLMGFKTAAELRAYIQAQTEKLKLMQEAQESIARAEYEHEIGALIASIKGFKDKVITRIETAIPSVSSYQLEDLERLLNYDLRAVSDELENL
;
A
#
# COMPACT_ATOMS: atom_id res chain seq x y z
N MET A 1 -5.30 -21.23 -56.34
CA MET A 1 -4.11 -20.51 -55.85
C MET A 1 -3.25 -21.49 -55.05
N ASN A 2 -2.01 -21.72 -55.48
CA ASN A 2 -1.09 -22.74 -54.95
C ASN A 2 -0.85 -22.58 -53.44
N ASN A 3 -1.46 -23.44 -52.62
CA ASN A 3 -1.24 -23.51 -51.17
C ASN A 3 0.05 -24.23 -50.77
N GLU A 4 0.79 -24.82 -51.72
CA GLU A 4 1.99 -25.60 -51.44
C GLU A 4 3.16 -24.77 -50.90
N LYS A 5 3.19 -23.45 -51.15
CA LYS A 5 4.24 -22.54 -50.63
C LYS A 5 4.01 -22.07 -49.19
N ARG A 6 2.86 -22.38 -48.58
CA ARG A 6 2.46 -21.89 -47.24
C ARG A 6 2.75 -22.86 -46.10
N LEU A 7 3.01 -24.12 -46.43
CA LEU A 7 3.24 -25.20 -45.48
C LEU A 7 4.73 -25.45 -45.35
N TRP A 8 5.32 -25.09 -44.21
CA TRP A 8 6.76 -25.19 -43.98
C TRP A 8 7.07 -26.27 -42.94
N ASN A 9 8.20 -26.96 -43.15
CA ASN A 9 8.73 -27.89 -42.16
C ASN A 9 9.54 -27.14 -41.07
N LEU A 10 9.91 -27.85 -40.00
CA LEU A 10 10.67 -27.24 -38.90
C LEU A 10 12.06 -26.72 -39.32
N SER A 11 12.64 -27.25 -40.39
CA SER A 11 13.94 -26.83 -40.93
C SER A 11 13.81 -25.51 -41.69
N GLU A 12 12.73 -25.33 -42.45
CA GLU A 12 12.41 -24.11 -43.20
C GLU A 12 12.03 -22.97 -42.25
N LEU A 13 11.44 -23.28 -41.11
CA LEU A 13 11.15 -22.31 -40.04
C LEU A 13 12.43 -21.83 -39.29
N GLU A 14 13.60 -22.41 -39.52
CA GLU A 14 14.86 -21.92 -38.92
C GLU A 14 15.27 -20.53 -39.44
N VAL A 15 14.68 -20.08 -40.57
CA VAL A 15 14.87 -18.73 -41.11
C VAL A 15 14.49 -17.64 -40.10
N PHE A 16 13.63 -17.94 -39.11
CA PHE A 16 13.27 -17.03 -38.03
C PHE A 16 14.34 -16.91 -36.92
N GLY A 17 15.53 -17.48 -37.10
CA GLY A 17 16.67 -17.32 -36.19
C GLY A 17 16.61 -18.19 -34.93
N TYR A 18 15.70 -19.17 -34.89
CA TYR A 18 15.57 -20.13 -33.78
C TYR A 18 15.95 -21.53 -34.25
N HIS A 19 16.61 -22.30 -33.38
CA HIS A 19 16.87 -23.72 -33.63
C HIS A 19 15.55 -24.54 -33.63
N ARG A 20 15.47 -25.60 -34.46
CA ARG A 20 14.30 -26.52 -34.56
C ARG A 20 13.69 -26.93 -33.23
N SER A 21 14.51 -27.23 -32.22
CA SER A 21 14.04 -27.65 -30.90
C SER A 21 13.32 -26.53 -30.14
N THR A 22 13.79 -25.29 -30.27
CA THR A 22 13.18 -24.10 -29.68
C THR A 22 11.85 -23.76 -30.37
N ILE A 23 11.81 -23.88 -31.70
CA ILE A 23 10.58 -23.71 -32.49
C ILE A 23 9.54 -24.74 -32.05
N ARG A 24 9.90 -26.03 -31.96
CA ARG A 24 8.99 -27.09 -31.48
C ARG A 24 8.43 -26.79 -30.09
N LYS A 25 9.26 -26.30 -29.16
CA LYS A 25 8.81 -25.91 -27.80
C LYS A 25 7.84 -24.74 -27.84
N LYS A 26 8.14 -23.68 -28.59
CA LYS A 26 7.25 -22.50 -28.74
C LYS A 26 5.90 -22.88 -29.35
N LEU A 27 5.91 -23.69 -30.41
CA LEU A 27 4.68 -24.17 -31.06
C LEU A 27 3.84 -25.05 -30.14
N LYS A 28 4.48 -25.97 -29.39
CA LYS A 28 3.78 -26.80 -28.39
C LYS A 28 3.18 -25.96 -27.27
N ASN A 29 3.90 -24.94 -26.78
CA ASN A 29 3.41 -24.03 -25.74
C ASN A 29 2.25 -23.15 -26.25
N ALA A 30 2.25 -22.82 -27.55
CA ALA A 30 1.17 -22.10 -28.20
C ALA A 30 -0.02 -22.99 -28.59
N GLY A 31 0.05 -24.30 -28.36
CA GLY A 31 -1.02 -25.25 -28.72
C GLY A 31 -1.22 -25.43 -30.22
N ILE A 32 -0.20 -25.13 -31.04
CA ILE A 32 -0.31 -25.26 -32.51
C ILE A 32 0.04 -26.68 -32.93
N GLU A 33 -0.94 -27.36 -33.53
CA GLU A 33 -0.78 -28.67 -34.16
C GLU A 33 -0.38 -28.54 -35.63
N PRO A 34 0.36 -29.51 -36.19
CA PRO A 34 0.72 -29.50 -37.60
C PRO A 34 -0.51 -29.65 -38.50
N THR A 35 -0.61 -28.80 -39.52
CA THR A 35 -1.75 -28.74 -40.44
C THR A 35 -1.73 -29.85 -41.48
N ALA A 36 -0.55 -30.37 -41.81
CA ALA A 36 -0.40 -31.49 -42.72
C ALA A 36 0.87 -32.30 -42.40
N HIS A 37 0.95 -33.52 -42.93
CA HIS A 37 2.14 -34.34 -42.86
C HIS A 37 2.56 -34.73 -44.27
N LYS A 38 3.84 -34.48 -44.61
CA LYS A 38 4.44 -35.00 -45.85
C LYS A 38 5.32 -36.19 -45.46
N GLY A 39 4.77 -37.39 -45.59
CA GLY A 39 5.38 -38.61 -45.05
C GLY A 39 5.46 -38.55 -43.51
N SER A 40 6.66 -38.65 -42.95
CA SER A 40 6.90 -38.55 -41.50
C SER A 40 7.19 -37.13 -41.01
N THR A 41 7.21 -36.12 -41.90
CA THR A 41 7.59 -34.75 -41.55
C THR A 41 6.35 -33.88 -41.32
N PRO A 42 6.19 -33.27 -40.12
CA PRO A 42 5.09 -32.36 -39.84
C PRO A 42 5.29 -31.04 -40.59
N LEU A 43 4.23 -30.56 -41.23
CA LEU A 43 4.16 -29.27 -41.90
C LEU A 43 3.25 -28.34 -41.10
N TYR A 44 3.70 -27.09 -40.96
CA TYR A 44 2.99 -26.04 -40.26
C TYR A 44 2.61 -24.92 -41.23
N ASP A 45 1.45 -24.32 -41.03
CA ASP A 45 1.08 -23.11 -41.76
C ASP A 45 1.87 -21.91 -41.24
N VAL A 46 2.68 -21.31 -42.13
CA VAL A 46 3.53 -20.17 -41.81
C VAL A 46 2.73 -19.00 -41.24
N VAL A 47 1.53 -18.74 -41.77
CA VAL A 47 0.69 -17.62 -41.31
C VAL A 47 0.30 -17.78 -39.84
N GLN A 48 0.03 -19.01 -39.41
CA GLN A 48 -0.33 -19.31 -38.02
C GLN A 48 0.89 -19.29 -37.10
N VAL A 49 2.06 -19.71 -37.59
CA VAL A 49 3.28 -19.84 -36.80
C VAL A 49 4.04 -18.52 -36.62
N VAL A 50 4.06 -17.67 -37.65
CA VAL A 50 4.83 -16.41 -37.67
C VAL A 50 4.55 -15.49 -36.47
N PRO A 51 3.30 -15.23 -36.05
CA PRO A 51 3.03 -14.39 -34.89
C PRO A 51 3.73 -14.89 -33.62
N TYR A 52 3.76 -16.20 -33.37
CA TYR A 52 4.35 -16.79 -32.17
C TYR A 52 5.88 -16.87 -32.20
N LEU A 53 6.47 -16.94 -33.40
CA LEU A 53 7.92 -16.89 -33.55
C LEU A 53 8.46 -15.46 -33.49
N CYS A 54 7.73 -14.50 -34.05
CA CYS A 54 8.12 -13.09 -34.12
C CYS A 54 7.68 -12.24 -32.92
N GLN A 55 6.68 -12.69 -32.13
CA GLN A 55 6.36 -12.04 -30.87
C GLN A 55 7.58 -12.15 -29.92
N ALA A 56 8.21 -11.01 -29.66
CA ALA A 56 9.18 -10.91 -28.58
C ALA A 56 8.48 -11.33 -27.28
N PRO A 57 9.15 -12.08 -26.39
CA PRO A 57 8.59 -12.35 -25.08
C PRO A 57 8.26 -11.01 -24.44
N ILE A 58 6.99 -10.78 -24.14
CA ILE A 58 6.58 -9.66 -23.30
C ILE A 58 7.19 -9.97 -21.93
N LYS A 59 8.41 -9.51 -21.70
CA LYS A 59 8.96 -9.40 -20.36
C LYS A 59 7.95 -8.54 -19.60
N GLN A 60 7.21 -9.16 -18.69
CA GLN A 60 6.47 -8.41 -17.70
C GLN A 60 7.51 -7.65 -16.87
N SER A 61 7.69 -6.37 -17.21
CA SER A 61 8.28 -5.33 -16.36
C SER A 61 9.73 -5.58 -15.87
N ASP A 62 10.72 -5.05 -16.60
CA ASP A 62 12.02 -4.60 -16.03
C ASP A 62 11.80 -3.22 -15.34
N ALA A 63 10.80 -3.10 -14.46
CA ALA A 63 10.69 -1.91 -13.62
C ALA A 63 11.87 -1.95 -12.63
N PRO A 64 12.69 -0.88 -12.53
CA PRO A 64 13.81 -0.86 -11.61
C PRO A 64 13.27 -0.95 -10.19
N ASP A 65 13.76 -1.94 -9.46
CA ASP A 65 13.34 -2.18 -8.10
C ASP A 65 13.86 -1.05 -7.21
N LEU A 66 12.97 -0.14 -6.82
CA LEU A 66 13.28 1.08 -6.06
C LEU A 66 13.77 0.78 -4.63
N MET A 67 13.61 -0.46 -4.15
CA MET A 67 13.98 -0.89 -2.79
C MET A 67 15.13 -1.90 -2.73
N GLY A 68 15.64 -2.40 -3.86
CA GLY A 68 16.82 -3.29 -3.91
C GLY A 68 16.55 -4.77 -3.54
N PHE A 69 15.30 -5.20 -3.46
CA PHE A 69 14.89 -6.60 -3.35
C PHE A 69 15.10 -7.34 -4.67
N LYS A 70 15.72 -8.53 -4.59
CA LYS A 70 16.03 -9.34 -5.78
C LYS A 70 14.81 -10.07 -6.31
N THR A 71 13.80 -10.29 -5.46
CA THR A 71 12.58 -11.01 -5.83
C THR A 71 11.33 -10.41 -5.20
N ALA A 72 10.18 -10.61 -5.85
CA ALA A 72 8.88 -10.23 -5.30
C ALA A 72 8.52 -10.96 -3.99
N ALA A 73 9.14 -12.12 -3.72
CA ALA A 73 8.97 -12.85 -2.47
C ALA A 73 9.67 -12.14 -1.29
N GLU A 74 10.88 -11.61 -1.52
CA GLU A 74 11.63 -10.84 -0.51
C GLU A 74 10.89 -9.55 -0.13
N LEU A 75 10.31 -8.85 -1.11
CA LEU A 75 9.48 -7.67 -0.86
C LEU A 75 8.27 -7.99 0.02
N ARG A 76 7.56 -9.09 -0.26
CA ARG A 76 6.40 -9.51 0.56
C ARG A 76 6.81 -9.87 1.99
N ALA A 77 7.91 -10.60 2.15
CA ALA A 77 8.44 -10.96 3.45
C ALA A 77 8.84 -9.71 4.26
N TYR A 78 9.46 -8.72 3.60
CA TYR A 78 9.77 -7.44 4.24
C TYR A 78 8.52 -6.69 4.70
N ILE A 79 7.50 -6.56 3.84
CA ILE A 79 6.24 -5.90 4.19
C ILE A 79 5.58 -6.60 5.38
N GLN A 80 5.56 -7.94 5.40
CA GLN A 80 5.04 -8.71 6.51
C GLN A 80 5.81 -8.43 7.81
N ALA A 81 7.14 -8.47 7.76
CA ALA A 81 7.99 -8.19 8.93
C ALA A 81 7.80 -6.76 9.47
N GLN A 82 7.66 -5.76 8.60
CA GLN A 82 7.36 -4.39 9.03
C GLN A 82 5.98 -4.26 9.66
N THR A 83 4.99 -5.00 9.14
CA THR A 83 3.63 -5.00 9.69
C THR A 83 3.59 -5.66 11.08
N GLU A 84 4.30 -6.76 11.25
CA GLU A 84 4.44 -7.44 12.55
C GLU A 84 5.19 -6.57 13.56
N LYS A 85 6.27 -5.91 13.13
CA LYS A 85 6.98 -4.94 13.97
C LYS A 85 6.07 -3.80 14.43
N LEU A 86 5.28 -3.22 13.52
CA LEU A 86 4.34 -2.15 13.87
C LEU A 86 3.32 -2.61 14.91
N LYS A 87 2.77 -3.83 14.76
CA LYS A 87 1.84 -4.40 15.74
C LYS A 87 2.50 -4.56 17.12
N LEU A 88 3.71 -5.10 17.17
CA LEU A 88 4.45 -5.26 18.42
C LEU A 88 4.73 -3.91 19.10
N MET A 89 5.08 -2.88 18.33
CA MET A 89 5.30 -1.53 18.87
C MET A 89 4.00 -0.90 19.41
N GLN A 90 2.87 -1.16 18.77
CA GLN A 90 1.55 -0.72 19.25
C GLN A 90 1.13 -1.47 20.52
N GLU A 91 1.32 -2.80 20.57
CA GLU A 91 1.03 -3.63 21.74
C GLU A 91 1.91 -3.24 22.95
N ALA A 92 3.17 -2.89 22.71
CA ALA A 92 4.09 -2.41 23.73
C ALA A 92 3.84 -0.95 24.16
N GLN A 93 2.84 -0.28 23.56
CA GLN A 93 2.57 1.16 23.74
C GLN A 93 3.77 2.08 23.44
N GLU A 94 4.73 1.62 22.63
CA GLU A 94 5.88 2.41 22.19
C GLU A 94 5.54 3.31 20.99
N SER A 95 4.40 3.07 20.34
CA SER A 95 3.91 3.88 19.23
C SER A 95 2.42 4.19 19.37
N ILE A 96 2.08 5.47 19.31
CA ILE A 96 0.70 5.97 19.31
C ILE A 96 0.31 6.32 17.88
N ALA A 97 -0.93 6.05 17.48
CA ALA A 97 -1.39 6.45 16.16
C ALA A 97 -1.44 7.98 16.07
N ARG A 98 -1.05 8.54 14.93
CA ARG A 98 -1.05 10.00 14.75
C ARG A 98 -2.43 10.63 15.05
N ALA A 99 -3.51 9.96 14.67
CA ALA A 99 -4.86 10.45 14.92
C ALA A 99 -5.21 10.49 16.42
N GLU A 100 -4.74 9.51 17.20
CA GLU A 100 -4.92 9.46 18.66
C GLU A 100 -4.12 10.59 19.32
N TYR A 101 -2.85 10.76 18.93
CA TYR A 101 -2.01 11.84 19.41
C TYR A 101 -2.57 13.24 19.10
N GLU A 102 -3.07 13.45 17.87
CA GLU A 102 -3.72 14.71 17.49
C GLU A 102 -5.02 14.95 18.28
N HIS A 103 -5.76 13.89 18.59
CA HIS A 103 -6.97 13.97 19.40
C HIS A 103 -6.66 14.33 20.86
N GLU A 104 -5.69 13.66 21.49
CA GLU A 104 -5.26 13.93 22.87
C GLU A 104 -4.81 15.39 23.04
N ILE A 105 -3.95 15.87 22.12
CA ILE A 105 -3.53 17.28 22.10
C ILE A 105 -4.72 18.21 21.93
N GLY A 106 -5.63 17.89 21.01
CA GLY A 106 -6.82 18.69 20.77
C GLY A 106 -7.71 18.80 22.01
N ALA A 107 -7.93 17.69 22.71
CA ALA A 107 -8.71 17.64 23.94
C ALA A 107 -8.04 18.46 25.07
N LEU A 108 -6.73 18.33 25.22
CA LEU A 108 -5.95 19.07 26.21
C LEU A 108 -6.02 20.60 25.97
N ILE A 109 -5.86 21.04 24.72
CA ILE A 109 -5.99 22.45 24.34
C ILE A 109 -7.42 22.95 24.58
N ALA A 110 -8.43 22.14 24.25
CA ALA A 110 -9.83 22.51 24.44
C ALA A 110 -10.19 22.68 25.93
N SER A 111 -9.72 21.79 26.80
CA SER A 111 -9.97 21.86 28.24
C SER A 111 -9.31 23.10 28.86
N ILE A 112 -8.04 23.39 28.52
CA ILE A 112 -7.34 24.60 28.98
C ILE A 112 -8.06 25.87 28.51
N LYS A 113 -8.50 25.90 27.24
CA LYS A 113 -9.23 27.04 26.69
C LYS A 113 -10.56 27.25 27.42
N GLY A 114 -11.31 26.18 27.64
CA GLY A 114 -12.58 26.22 28.37
C GLY A 114 -12.40 26.71 29.81
N PHE A 115 -11.35 26.27 30.49
CA PHE A 115 -10.99 26.77 31.81
C PHE A 115 -10.72 28.27 31.81
N LYS A 116 -9.84 28.74 30.92
CA LYS A 116 -9.52 30.18 30.78
C LYS A 116 -10.78 31.02 30.62
N ASP A 117 -11.68 30.63 29.72
CA ASP A 117 -12.90 31.39 29.42
C ASP A 117 -13.84 31.42 30.65
N LYS A 118 -13.95 30.31 31.40
CA LYS A 118 -14.71 30.27 32.68
C LYS A 118 -14.09 31.18 33.73
N VAL A 119 -12.77 31.14 33.92
CA VAL A 119 -12.06 31.99 34.90
C VAL A 119 -12.29 33.47 34.60
N ILE A 120 -12.11 33.88 33.35
CA ILE A 120 -12.33 35.28 32.93
C ILE A 120 -13.77 35.70 33.26
N THR A 121 -14.75 34.89 32.86
CA THR A 121 -16.16 35.19 33.10
C THR A 121 -16.47 35.32 34.60
N ARG A 122 -15.93 34.43 35.44
CA ARG A 122 -16.13 34.48 36.90
C ARG A 122 -15.47 35.69 37.56
N ILE A 123 -14.29 36.08 37.09
CA ILE A 123 -13.60 37.28 37.58
C ILE A 123 -14.38 38.53 37.16
N GLU A 124 -14.75 38.64 35.89
CA GLU A 124 -15.52 39.78 35.35
C GLU A 124 -16.87 39.95 36.04
N THR A 125 -17.54 38.86 36.40
CA THR A 125 -18.81 38.90 37.15
C THR A 125 -18.66 39.26 38.62
N ALA A 126 -17.51 38.99 39.24
CA ALA A 126 -17.26 39.30 40.66
C ALA A 126 -16.69 40.71 40.91
N ILE A 127 -16.02 41.31 39.92
CA ILE A 127 -15.47 42.69 39.98
C ILE A 127 -16.47 43.78 40.44
N PRO A 128 -17.78 43.73 40.13
CA PRO A 128 -18.71 44.80 40.53
C PRO A 128 -19.00 44.86 42.05
N SER A 129 -18.74 43.79 42.81
CA SER A 129 -19.20 43.65 44.20
C SER A 129 -18.14 43.10 45.17
N VAL A 130 -16.87 43.43 44.94
CA VAL A 130 -15.73 42.87 45.69
C VAL A 130 -15.86 43.08 47.19
N SER A 131 -16.28 42.03 47.89
CA SER A 131 -16.21 41.86 49.33
C SER A 131 -15.33 40.65 49.64
N SER A 132 -14.80 40.57 50.86
CA SER A 132 -13.94 39.45 51.27
C SER A 132 -14.62 38.09 51.06
N TYR A 133 -15.92 37.98 51.37
CA TYR A 133 -16.70 36.77 51.16
C TYR A 133 -16.78 36.35 49.68
N GLN A 134 -16.94 37.31 48.76
CA GLN A 134 -16.98 37.01 47.33
C GLN A 134 -15.64 36.59 46.76
N LEU A 135 -14.53 37.09 47.33
CA LEU A 135 -13.18 36.64 46.95
C LEU A 135 -12.93 35.19 47.38
N GLU A 136 -13.34 34.82 48.60
CA GLU A 136 -13.24 33.44 49.09
C GLU A 136 -14.11 32.47 48.27
N ASP A 137 -15.32 32.90 47.88
CA ASP A 137 -16.22 32.07 47.06
C ASP A 137 -15.68 31.92 45.62
N LEU A 138 -15.11 32.99 45.06
CA LEU A 138 -14.43 32.94 43.77
C LEU A 138 -13.22 31.99 43.80
N GLU A 139 -12.40 32.03 44.86
CA GLU A 139 -11.27 31.11 45.03
C GLU A 139 -11.74 29.65 45.08
N ARG A 140 -12.83 29.35 45.79
CA ARG A 140 -13.42 27.99 45.81
C ARG A 140 -13.86 27.54 44.44
N LEU A 141 -14.53 28.40 43.67
CA LEU A 141 -15.01 28.09 42.33
C LEU A 141 -13.86 27.87 41.34
N LEU A 142 -12.79 28.67 41.42
CA LEU A 142 -11.60 28.48 40.59
C LEU A 142 -10.90 27.15 40.91
N ASN A 143 -10.77 26.81 42.20
CA ASN A 143 -10.20 25.53 42.62
C ASN A 143 -11.05 24.33 42.16
N TYR A 144 -12.38 24.47 42.15
CA TYR A 144 -13.28 23.47 41.60
C TYR A 144 -13.09 23.30 40.09
N ASP A 145 -13.05 24.40 39.34
CA ASP A 145 -12.87 24.36 37.89
C ASP A 145 -11.47 23.81 37.52
N LEU A 146 -10.42 24.11 38.30
CA LEU A 146 -9.08 23.54 38.13
C LEU A 146 -9.06 22.03 38.37
N ARG A 147 -9.77 21.54 39.38
CA ARG A 147 -9.89 20.10 39.63
C ARG A 147 -10.62 19.40 38.49
N ALA A 148 -11.71 19.98 37.99
CA ALA A 148 -12.43 19.41 36.85
C ALA A 148 -11.54 19.27 35.60
N VAL A 149 -10.66 20.24 35.34
CA VAL A 149 -9.66 20.15 34.27
C VAL A 149 -8.64 19.05 34.54
N SER A 150 -8.14 18.96 35.78
CA SER A 150 -7.20 17.89 36.17
C SER A 150 -7.82 16.50 35.96
N ASP A 151 -9.07 16.32 36.40
CA ASP A 151 -9.79 15.06 36.29
C ASP A 151 -10.08 14.72 34.82
N GLU A 152 -10.42 15.71 33.98
CA GLU A 152 -10.58 15.51 32.53
C GLU A 152 -9.26 15.07 31.87
N LEU A 153 -8.13 15.65 32.28
CA LEU A 153 -6.81 15.32 31.73
C LEU A 153 -6.28 13.95 32.19
N GLU A 154 -6.63 13.51 33.41
CA GLU A 154 -6.26 12.17 33.91
C GLU A 154 -7.04 11.04 33.21
N ASN A 155 -8.16 11.37 32.56
CA ASN A 155 -9.02 10.42 31.85
C ASN A 155 -8.83 10.42 30.32
N LEU A 156 -7.87 11.17 29.79
CA LEU A 156 -7.42 11.12 28.39
C LEU A 156 -6.40 9.99 28.19
#